data_AF-A0A6M2CWF4-F1
#
_entry.id   AF-A0A6M2CWF4-F1
#
_cell.length_a   1.000
_cell.length_b   1.000
_cell.length_c   1.000
_cell.angle_alpha   90.00
_cell.angle_beta   90.00
_cell.angle_gamma   90.00
#
_symmetry.space_group_name_H-M   'P 1'
#
loop_
_entity.id
_entity.type
_entity.pdbx_description
1 polymer ?
#
loop_
_entity_poly.entity_id
_entity_poly.type
_entity_poly.pdbx_seq_one_letter_code
_entity_poly.pdbx_strand_id
1 'polypeptide(L)'
;ESETLEGRATAIQEKLDNTYRQIMLLDERIRDLKRLFMRAHKNNKYAFRYNYRMKVSIACSIKMMYYHYANTKVAELERINTQLEEARSTARGTSDGDRV
;
A
#
# COMPACT_ATOMS: atom_id res chain seq x y z
N GLU A 1 -12.44 23.14 -7.50
CA GLU A 1 -11.24 22.67 -6.76
C GLU A 1 -11.52 21.58 -5.73
N SER A 2 -12.57 21.66 -4.90
CA SER A 2 -12.92 20.56 -3.97
C SER A 2 -13.24 19.24 -4.69
N GLU A 3 -14.04 19.28 -5.75
CA GLU A 3 -14.44 18.10 -6.55
C GLU A 3 -13.23 17.39 -7.18
N THR A 4 -12.19 18.15 -7.57
CA THR A 4 -10.93 17.60 -8.08
C THR A 4 -10.06 16.97 -6.99
N LEU A 5 -10.14 17.46 -5.74
CA LEU A 5 -9.41 16.90 -4.60
C LEU A 5 -10.06 15.60 -4.10
N GLU A 6 -11.39 15.54 -4.06
CA GLU A 6 -12.14 14.32 -3.71
C GLU A 6 -11.91 13.20 -4.73
N GLY A 7 -11.89 13.53 -6.04
CA GLY A 7 -11.53 12.58 -7.08
C GLY A 7 -10.09 12.05 -6.94
N ARG A 8 -9.14 12.91 -6.56
CA ARG A 8 -7.75 12.49 -6.30
C ARG A 8 -7.62 11.61 -5.06
N ALA A 9 -8.33 11.93 -3.98
CA ALA A 9 -8.35 11.12 -2.76
C ALA A 9 -8.88 9.71 -3.05
N THR A 10 -9.98 9.61 -3.80
CA THR A 10 -10.58 8.34 -4.23
C THR A 10 -9.59 7.51 -5.06
N ALA A 11 -8.95 8.12 -6.05
CA ALA A 11 -7.96 7.43 -6.88
C ALA A 11 -6.72 6.95 -6.10
N ILE A 12 -6.31 7.68 -5.05
CA ILE A 12 -5.23 7.23 -4.16
C ILE A 12 -5.68 6.06 -3.29
N GLN A 13 -6.91 6.10 -2.78
CA GLN A 13 -7.47 5.00 -2.00
C GLN A 13 -7.54 3.71 -2.82
N GLU A 14 -7.99 3.77 -4.07
CA GLU A 14 -7.98 2.60 -4.97
C GLU A 14 -6.58 2.03 -5.20
N LYS A 15 -5.56 2.90 -5.33
CA LYS A 15 -4.16 2.48 -5.46
C LYS A 15 -3.65 1.83 -4.18
N LEU A 16 -4.05 2.33 -3.01
CA LEU A 16 -3.72 1.74 -1.71
C LEU A 16 -4.35 0.36 -1.56
N ASP A 17 -5.64 0.22 -1.88
CA ASP A 17 -6.34 -1.07 -1.82
C ASP A 17 -5.67 -2.11 -2.71
N ASN A 18 -5.32 -1.73 -3.94
CA ASN A 18 -4.56 -2.58 -4.85
C ASN A 18 -3.19 -2.94 -4.29
N THR A 19 -2.48 -1.98 -3.68
CA THR A 19 -1.18 -2.21 -3.07
C THR A 19 -1.27 -3.22 -1.92
N TYR A 20 -2.27 -3.10 -1.04
CA TYR A 20 -2.46 -4.04 0.05
C TYR A 20 -2.81 -5.45 -0.45
N ARG A 21 -3.61 -5.57 -1.52
CA ARG A 21 -3.83 -6.87 -2.18
C ARG A 21 -2.52 -7.49 -2.67
N GLN A 22 -1.63 -6.72 -3.29
CA GLN A 22 -0.33 -7.23 -3.74
C GLN A 22 0.55 -7.68 -2.57
N ILE A 23 0.54 -6.95 -1.46
CA ILE A 23 1.26 -7.32 -0.22
C ILE A 23 0.75 -8.68 0.30
N MET A 24 -0.57 -8.88 0.34
CA MET A 24 -1.17 -10.15 0.79
C MET A 24 -0.81 -11.33 -0.13
N LEU A 25 -0.83 -11.12 -1.45
CA LEU A 25 -0.42 -12.14 -2.43
C LEU A 25 1.05 -12.52 -2.28
N LEU A 26 1.93 -11.54 -2.05
CA LEU A 26 3.35 -11.79 -1.80
C LEU A 26 3.57 -12.56 -0.50
N ASP A 27 2.80 -12.28 0.54
CA ASP A 27 2.86 -13.03 1.80
C ASP A 27 2.51 -14.50 1.62
N GLU A 28 1.43 -14.78 0.88
CA GLU A 28 1.08 -16.15 0.51
C GLU A 28 2.20 -16.83 -0.26
N ARG A 29 2.76 -16.14 -1.26
CA ARG A 29 3.84 -16.68 -2.07
C ARG A 29 5.09 -16.98 -1.26
N ILE A 30 5.45 -16.10 -0.31
CA ILE A 30 6.56 -16.31 0.62
C ILE A 30 6.31 -17.54 1.49
N ARG A 31 5.10 -17.72 2.03
CA ARG A 31 4.74 -18.91 2.82
C ARG A 31 4.91 -20.19 2.02
N ASP A 32 4.47 -20.21 0.77
CA ASP A 32 4.60 -21.39 -0.09
C ASP A 32 6.05 -21.70 -0.45
N LEU A 33 6.83 -20.69 -0.79
CA LEU A 33 8.26 -20.87 -1.05
C LEU A 33 9.00 -21.40 0.18
N LYS A 34 8.65 -20.95 1.38
CA LYS A 34 9.19 -21.50 2.63
C LYS A 34 8.80 -22.97 2.82
N ARG A 35 7.54 -23.35 2.55
CA ARG A 35 7.11 -24.76 2.60
C ARG A 35 7.90 -25.64 1.62
N LEU A 36 8.09 -25.16 0.39
CA LEU A 36 8.87 -25.86 -0.64
C LEU A 36 10.36 -25.98 -0.25
N PHE A 37 10.93 -24.92 0.33
CA PHE A 37 12.27 -24.95 0.89
C PHE A 37 12.42 -26.05 1.96
N MET A 38 11.49 -26.12 2.92
CA MET A 38 11.52 -27.14 3.96
C MET A 38 11.43 -28.56 3.39
N ARG A 39 10.62 -28.78 2.35
CA ARG A 39 10.57 -30.08 1.65
C ARG A 39 11.89 -30.41 0.95
N ALA A 40 12.49 -29.45 0.26
CA ALA A 40 13.79 -29.63 -0.39
C ALA A 40 14.93 -29.87 0.63
N HIS A 41 14.81 -29.29 1.82
CA HIS A 41 15.73 -29.55 2.93
C HIS A 41 15.63 -31.00 3.42
N LYS A 42 14.42 -31.48 3.71
CA LYS A 42 14.18 -32.88 4.10
C LYS A 42 14.70 -33.89 3.06
N ASN A 43 14.56 -33.58 1.77
CA ASN A 43 14.98 -34.47 0.67
C ASN A 43 16.44 -34.28 0.24
N ASN A 44 17.23 -33.54 1.02
CA ASN A 44 18.62 -33.15 0.74
C ASN A 44 18.89 -32.58 -0.68
N LYS A 45 17.94 -31.82 -1.25
CA LYS A 45 18.04 -31.24 -2.59
C LYS A 45 18.67 -29.84 -2.56
N TYR A 46 20.01 -29.74 -2.61
CA TYR A 46 20.74 -28.48 -2.48
C TYR A 46 20.35 -27.39 -3.49
N ALA A 47 20.34 -27.69 -4.78
CA ALA A 47 20.00 -26.71 -5.83
C ALA A 47 18.60 -26.10 -5.64
N PHE A 48 17.64 -26.93 -5.23
CA PHE A 48 16.28 -26.50 -4.94
C PHE A 48 16.23 -25.59 -3.70
N ARG A 49 16.94 -25.94 -2.62
CA ARG A 49 17.05 -25.06 -1.44
C ARG A 49 17.58 -23.68 -1.80
N TYR A 50 18.66 -23.61 -2.58
CA TYR A 50 19.24 -22.34 -3.01
C TYR A 50 18.24 -21.54 -3.86
N ASN A 51 17.58 -22.19 -4.82
CA ASN A 51 16.58 -21.55 -5.68
C ASN A 51 15.42 -20.97 -4.86
N TYR A 52 14.85 -21.75 -3.93
CA TYR A 52 13.76 -21.27 -3.09
C TYR A 52 14.20 -20.13 -2.17
N ARG A 53 15.41 -20.20 -1.59
CA ARG A 53 15.96 -19.10 -0.79
C ARG A 53 16.06 -17.80 -1.59
N MET A 54 16.58 -17.86 -2.82
CA MET A 54 16.65 -16.69 -3.71
C MET A 54 15.26 -16.13 -4.03
N LYS A 55 14.30 -16.99 -4.36
CA LYS A 55 12.91 -16.57 -4.63
C LYS A 55 12.25 -15.93 -3.41
N VAL A 56 12.49 -16.43 -2.20
CA VAL A 56 12.01 -15.80 -0.96
C VAL A 56 12.60 -14.40 -0.81
N SER A 57 13.92 -14.26 -1.01
CA SER A 57 14.59 -12.96 -0.90
C SER A 57 13.96 -11.93 -1.84
N ILE A 58 13.79 -12.29 -3.11
CA ILE A 58 13.18 -11.42 -4.14
C ILE A 58 11.75 -11.04 -3.74
N ALA A 59 10.92 -12.01 -3.34
CA ALA A 59 9.54 -11.74 -2.95
C ALA A 59 9.46 -10.80 -1.73
N CYS A 60 10.35 -10.96 -0.73
CA CYS A 60 10.44 -10.06 0.41
C CYS A 60 10.83 -8.63 -0.02
N SER A 61 11.81 -8.47 -0.91
CA SER A 61 12.22 -7.15 -1.40
C SER A 61 11.10 -6.45 -2.15
N ILE A 62 10.36 -7.16 -3.00
CA ILE A 62 9.19 -6.60 -3.71
C ILE A 62 8.08 -6.24 -2.70
N LYS A 63 7.85 -7.06 -1.68
CA LYS A 63 6.88 -6.76 -0.61
C LYS A 63 7.24 -5.47 0.12
N MET A 64 8.52 -5.28 0.44
CA MET A 64 9.01 -4.04 1.06
C MET A 64 8.80 -2.82 0.15
N MET A 65 9.04 -2.97 -1.15
CA MET A 65 8.76 -1.90 -2.12
C MET A 65 7.28 -1.49 -2.07
N TYR A 66 6.35 -2.44 -2.01
CA TYR A 66 4.92 -2.13 -1.86
C TYR A 66 4.60 -1.45 -0.52
N TYR A 67 5.23 -1.83 0.60
CA TYR A 67 5.07 -1.11 1.87
C TYR A 67 5.55 0.34 1.77
N HIS A 68 6.71 0.59 1.15
CA HIS A 68 7.21 1.94 0.95
C HIS A 68 6.28 2.77 0.06
N TYR A 69 5.74 2.16 -1.00
CA TYR A 69 4.77 2.81 -1.87
C TYR A 69 3.47 3.14 -1.11
N ALA A 70 2.94 2.20 -0.32
CA ALA A 70 1.75 2.41 0.50
C ALA A 70 1.96 3.57 1.48
N ASN A 71 3.08 3.61 2.20
CA ASN A 71 3.39 4.70 3.13
C ASN A 71 3.43 6.06 2.43
N THR A 72 4.03 6.13 1.23
CA THR A 72 4.06 7.34 0.42
C THR A 72 2.65 7.80 0.04
N LYS A 73 1.76 6.86 -0.30
CA LYS A 73 0.38 7.16 -0.71
C LYS A 73 -0.54 7.50 0.45
N VAL A 74 -0.36 6.88 1.62
CA VAL A 74 -1.05 7.29 2.85
C VAL A 74 -0.71 8.72 3.19
N ALA A 75 0.59 9.08 3.20
CA ALA A 75 1.01 10.45 3.46
C ALA A 75 0.46 11.46 2.44
N GLU A 76 0.32 11.07 1.16
CA GLU A 76 -0.32 11.90 0.13
C GLU A 76 -1.83 12.07 0.40
N LEU A 77 -2.51 10.98 0.76
CA LEU A 77 -3.95 11.00 1.07
C LEU A 77 -4.25 11.87 2.30
N GLU A 78 -3.44 11.75 3.35
CA GLU A 78 -3.55 12.58 4.56
C GLU A 78 -3.47 14.07 4.21
N ARG A 79 -2.51 14.47 3.36
CA ARG A 79 -2.39 15.88 2.92
C ARG A 79 -3.63 16.35 2.17
N ILE A 80 -4.19 15.53 1.28
CA ILE A 80 -5.40 15.89 0.53
C ILE A 80 -6.61 16.00 1.48
N ASN A 81 -6.72 15.10 2.46
CA ASN A 81 -7.79 15.15 3.44
C ASN A 81 -7.70 16.41 4.32
N THR A 82 -6.50 16.82 4.72
CA THR A 82 -6.28 18.10 5.42
C THR A 82 -6.73 19.28 4.56
N GLN A 83 -6.34 19.32 3.28
CA GLN A 83 -6.76 20.39 2.36
C GLN A 83 -8.29 20.43 2.15
N LEU A 84 -8.94 19.28 2.07
CA LEU A 84 -10.40 19.19 1.98
C LEU A 84 -11.07 19.74 3.23
N GLU A 85 -10.54 19.44 4.42
CA GLU A 85 -11.10 19.92 5.68
C GLU A 85 -10.91 21.43 5.86
N GLU A 86 -9.75 21.97 5.47
CA GLU A 86 -9.48 23.41 5.44
C GLU A 86 -10.44 24.15 4.48
N ALA A 87 -10.65 23.60 3.27
CA ALA A 87 -11.57 24.16 2.30
C ALA A 87 -13.02 24.15 2.82
N ARG A 88 -13.46 23.06 3.47
CA ARG A 88 -14.78 22.95 4.09
C ARG A 88 -14.98 23.93 5.24
N SER A 89 -13.95 24.12 6.07
CA SER A 89 -13.97 25.07 7.20
C SER A 89 -14.07 26.51 6.70
N THR A 90 -13.33 26.86 5.65
CA THR A 90 -13.36 28.19 5.03
C THR A 90 -14.74 28.50 4.44
N ALA A 91 -15.37 27.52 3.76
CA ALA A 91 -16.71 27.68 3.20
C ALA A 91 -17.82 27.86 4.26
N ARG A 92 -17.63 27.30 5.46
CA ARG A 92 -18.55 27.51 6.60
C ARG A 92 -18.40 28.89 7.23
N GLY A 93 -17.17 29.41 7.33
CA GLY A 93 -16.88 30.72 7.92
C GLY A 93 -17.40 31.91 7.10
N THR A 94 -17.49 31.79 5.77
CA THR A 94 -18.05 32.85 4.91
C THR A 94 -19.57 32.92 4.92
N SER A 95 -20.28 31.86 5.35
CA SER A 95 -21.74 31.83 5.40
C SER A 95 -22.35 32.56 6.62
N ASP A 96 -21.56 32.82 7.67
CA ASP A 96 -22.04 33.39 8.93
C ASP A 96 -21.84 34.92 9.03
N GLY A 97 -21.18 35.53 8.04
CA GLY A 97 -20.81 36.95 8.03
C GLY A 97 -21.78 37.90 7.31
N ASP A 98 -22.86 37.40 6.69
CA ASP A 98 -23.74 38.19 5.80
C ASP A 98 -25.10 38.57 6.45
N ARG A 99 -25.14 38.63 7.78
CA ARG A 99 -26.28 39.16 8.56
C ARG A 99 -25.78 40.11 9.65
N VAL A 100 -25.52 41.38 9.31
CA VAL A 100 -25.91 42.62 10.04
C VAL A 100 -25.75 43.80 9.09
#